data_AF-A0A7C3ZRD8-F1
#
_entry.id   AF-A0A7C3ZRD8-F1
#
_cell.length_a   1.000
_cell.length_b   1.000
_cell.length_c   1.000
_cell.angle_alpha   90.00
_cell.angle_beta   90.00
_cell.angle_gamma   90.00
#
_symmetry.space_group_name_H-M   'P 1'
#
loop_
_entity.id
_entity.type
_entity.pdbx_description
1 polymer ?
#
loop_
_entity_poly.entity_id
_entity_poly.type
_entity_poly.pdbx_seq_one_letter_code
_entity_poly.pdbx_strand_id
1 'polypeptide(L)'
;IHVIGDSCIADVMPKSGYSANTQAKVVAAQILHLLRGQDPEEPTWSNVCFSRVSAEYGVSVGGIYRLDPDSGKIISTKGSGGVSPLDASHQFNRLEALYQEAWMENFVADSFG
;
A
#
# COMPACT_ATOMS: atom_id res chain seq x y z
N ILE A 1 -9.09 -10.40 -18.16
CA ILE A 1 -9.86 -10.11 -16.91
C ILE A 1 -8.83 -9.96 -15.81
N HIS A 2 -8.93 -8.91 -14.99
CA HIS A 2 -8.00 -8.63 -13.88
C HIS A 2 -8.78 -8.60 -12.57
N VAL A 3 -8.21 -9.19 -11.51
CA VAL A 3 -8.80 -9.23 -10.16
C VAL A 3 -7.86 -8.48 -9.22
N ILE A 4 -8.40 -7.52 -8.45
CA ILE A 4 -7.64 -6.64 -7.55
C ILE A 4 -8.29 -6.56 -6.16
N GLY A 5 -7.58 -5.94 -5.22
CA GLY A 5 -8.05 -5.69 -3.87
C GLY A 5 -8.24 -6.96 -3.06
N ASP A 6 -9.21 -6.92 -2.13
CA ASP A 6 -9.43 -8.01 -1.18
C ASP A 6 -9.80 -9.34 -1.85
N SER A 7 -10.25 -9.32 -3.10
CA SER A 7 -10.61 -10.52 -3.86
C SER A 7 -9.41 -11.25 -4.48
N CYS A 8 -8.26 -10.59 -4.65
CA CYS A 8 -7.11 -11.20 -5.30
C CYS A 8 -6.20 -11.94 -4.30
N ILE A 9 -5.34 -12.80 -4.85
CA ILE A 9 -4.21 -13.40 -4.15
C ILE A 9 -3.01 -12.49 -4.42
N ALA A 10 -2.54 -11.78 -3.39
CA ALA A 10 -1.45 -10.81 -3.49
C ALA A 10 -0.27 -11.15 -2.57
N ASP A 11 -0.04 -12.45 -2.36
CA ASP A 11 1.01 -13.02 -1.51
C ASP A 11 1.12 -12.33 -0.13
N VAL A 12 2.19 -11.56 0.08
CA VAL A 12 2.50 -10.91 1.37
C VAL A 12 1.80 -9.55 1.56
N MET A 13 1.11 -9.03 0.55
CA MET A 13 0.38 -7.77 0.67
C MET A 13 -0.87 -7.95 1.54
N PRO A 14 -1.12 -7.04 2.51
CA PRO A 14 -2.33 -7.12 3.32
C PRO A 14 -3.58 -6.78 2.50
N LYS A 15 -4.72 -7.34 2.90
CA LYS A 15 -6.04 -6.95 2.39
C LYS A 15 -6.43 -5.61 3.02
N SER A 16 -6.19 -4.52 2.30
CA SER A 16 -6.36 -3.15 2.78
C SER A 16 -6.73 -2.20 1.64
N GLY A 17 -7.32 -1.05 1.99
CA GLY A 17 -7.62 0.01 1.03
C GLY A 17 -6.37 0.45 0.27
N TYR A 18 -5.25 0.70 0.97
CA TYR A 18 -4.00 1.11 0.33
C TYR A 18 -3.50 0.08 -0.68
N SER A 19 -3.49 -1.20 -0.31
CA SER A 19 -3.08 -2.30 -1.21
C SER A 19 -3.99 -2.41 -2.42
N ALA A 20 -5.31 -2.29 -2.23
CA ALA A 20 -6.26 -2.29 -3.35
C ALA A 20 -6.03 -1.12 -4.31
N ASN A 21 -5.77 0.09 -3.79
CA ASN A 21 -5.49 1.28 -4.59
C ASN A 21 -4.19 1.13 -5.41
N THR A 22 -3.10 0.67 -4.80
CA THR A 22 -1.83 0.49 -5.53
C THR A 22 -1.92 -0.64 -6.56
N GLN A 23 -2.65 -1.71 -6.26
CA GLN A 23 -2.96 -2.76 -7.25
C GLN A 23 -3.79 -2.22 -8.41
N ALA A 24 -4.78 -1.38 -8.15
CA ALA A 24 -5.61 -0.77 -9.18
C ALA A 24 -4.78 0.09 -10.14
N LYS A 25 -3.88 0.93 -9.60
CA LYS A 25 -2.97 1.77 -10.40
C LYS A 25 -2.02 0.94 -11.26
N VAL A 26 -1.41 -0.11 -10.68
CA VAL A 26 -0.56 -1.04 -11.43
C VAL A 26 -1.37 -1.70 -12.55
N VAL A 27 -2.52 -2.30 -12.25
CA VAL A 27 -3.35 -2.96 -13.28
C VAL A 27 -3.79 -1.99 -14.37
N ALA A 28 -4.16 -0.76 -14.03
CA ALA A 28 -4.54 0.24 -15.02
C ALA A 28 -3.38 0.57 -15.99
N ALA A 29 -2.17 0.76 -15.45
CA ALA A 29 -0.97 0.96 -16.26
C ALA A 29 -0.67 -0.24 -17.16
N GLN A 30 -0.76 -1.47 -16.64
CA GLN A 30 -0.51 -2.68 -17.43
C GLN A 30 -1.54 -2.87 -18.55
N ILE A 31 -2.83 -2.64 -18.26
CA ILE A 31 -3.88 -2.70 -19.30
C ILE A 31 -3.59 -1.71 -20.42
N LEU A 32 -3.15 -0.49 -20.10
CA LEU A 32 -2.80 0.51 -21.11
C LEU A 32 -1.65 0.05 -22.01
N HIS A 33 -0.59 -0.55 -21.44
CA HIS A 33 0.53 -1.10 -22.21
C HIS A 33 0.06 -2.23 -23.13
N LEU A 34 -0.70 -3.18 -22.61
CA LEU A 34 -1.22 -4.30 -23.38
C LEU A 34 -2.11 -3.84 -24.54
N LEU A 35 -2.98 -2.84 -24.32
CA LEU A 35 -3.83 -2.25 -25.37
C LEU A 35 -3.01 -1.54 -26.45
N ARG A 36 -1.79 -1.10 -26.14
CA ARG A 36 -0.85 -0.50 -27.09
C ARG A 36 0.09 -1.51 -27.77
N GLY A 37 -0.04 -2.80 -27.45
CA GLY A 37 0.88 -3.84 -27.92
C GLY A 37 2.29 -3.70 -27.34
N GLN A 38 2.42 -3.07 -26.17
CA GLN A 38 3.67 -2.91 -25.43
C GLN A 38 3.77 -3.98 -24.33
N ASP A 39 4.99 -4.30 -23.94
CA ASP A 39 5.24 -5.19 -22.82
C ASP A 39 4.82 -4.54 -21.48
N PRO A 40 4.29 -5.32 -20.53
CA PRO A 40 4.07 -4.89 -19.16
C PRO A 40 5.34 -4.35 -18.50
N GLU A 41 5.20 -3.26 -17.73
CA GLU A 41 6.30 -2.71 -16.93
C GLU A 41 6.51 -3.50 -15.64
N GLU A 42 7.71 -3.43 -15.05
CA GLU A 42 7.98 -4.04 -13.75
C GLU A 42 7.17 -3.33 -12.64
N PRO A 43 6.28 -4.04 -11.93
CA PRO A 43 5.39 -3.40 -10.97
C PRO A 43 6.08 -3.17 -9.61
N THR A 44 5.67 -2.10 -8.93
CA THR A 44 5.95 -1.85 -7.52
C THR A 44 4.66 -1.49 -6.82
N TRP A 45 4.47 -2.00 -5.61
CA TRP A 45 3.30 -1.68 -4.78
C TRP A 45 3.73 -1.14 -3.42
N SER A 46 2.84 -0.43 -2.77
CA SER A 46 3.01 0.02 -1.40
C SER A 46 1.74 -0.16 -0.58
N ASN A 47 1.92 -0.20 0.74
CA ASN A 47 0.86 -0.22 1.72
C ASN A 47 1.27 0.65 2.91
N VAL A 48 0.30 1.38 3.46
CA VAL A 48 0.30 1.80 4.86
C VAL A 48 -1.10 1.59 5.43
N CYS A 49 -1.19 0.88 6.55
CA CYS A 49 -2.39 0.77 7.37
C CYS A 49 -2.17 1.55 8.67
N PHE A 50 -2.85 2.69 8.80
CA PHE A 50 -2.89 3.44 10.05
C PHE A 50 -3.96 2.88 10.98
N SER A 51 -3.67 2.89 12.29
CA SER A 51 -4.61 2.62 13.37
C SER A 51 -4.59 3.79 14.34
N ARG A 52 -5.71 4.52 14.40
CA ARG A 52 -5.88 5.62 15.34
C ARG A 52 -6.54 5.10 16.61
N VAL A 53 -5.74 4.95 17.67
CA VAL A 53 -6.18 4.42 18.98
C VAL A 53 -6.95 5.49 19.76
N SER A 54 -6.52 6.74 19.67
CA SER A 54 -7.21 7.90 20.24
C SER A 54 -6.98 9.15 19.38
N ALA A 55 -7.58 10.27 19.77
CA ALA A 55 -7.40 11.55 19.07
C ALA A 55 -5.91 11.95 18.93
N GLU A 56 -5.07 11.58 19.90
CA GLU A 56 -3.64 11.94 19.96
C GLU A 56 -2.70 10.73 19.94
N TYR A 57 -3.20 9.53 19.62
CA TYR A 57 -2.38 8.32 19.57
C TYR A 57 -2.72 7.50 18.34
N GLY A 58 -1.79 7.43 17.41
CA GLY A 58 -1.83 6.61 16.22
C GLY A 58 -0.61 5.70 16.14
N VAL A 59 -0.77 4.62 15.38
CA VAL A 59 0.31 3.72 14.96
C VAL A 59 0.07 3.34 13.50
N SER A 60 1.11 2.88 12.83
CA SER A 60 1.04 2.43 11.45
C SER A 60 1.82 1.14 11.24
N VAL A 61 1.44 0.42 10.20
CA VAL A 61 2.24 -0.63 9.57
C VAL A 61 2.31 -0.32 8.09
N GLY A 62 3.49 -0.43 7.49
CA GLY A 62 3.67 -0.17 6.07
C GLY A 62 4.72 -1.05 5.43
N GLY A 63 4.73 -1.05 4.10
CA GLY A 63 5.64 -1.87 3.30
C GLY A 63 5.69 -1.44 1.84
N ILE A 64 6.85 -1.69 1.21
CA ILE A 64 7.02 -1.66 -0.24
C ILE A 64 7.15 -3.09 -0.74
N TYR A 65 6.52 -3.38 -1.86
CA TYR A 65 6.47 -4.72 -2.44
C TYR A 65 6.89 -4.68 -3.89
N ARG A 66 7.48 -5.79 -4.32
CA ARG A 66 7.99 -6.01 -5.67
C ARG A 66 7.72 -7.45 -6.10
N LEU A 67 7.84 -7.71 -7.39
CA LEU A 67 7.83 -9.07 -7.90
C LEU A 67 9.19 -9.72 -7.64
N ASP A 68 9.20 -10.95 -7.16
CA ASP A 68 10.39 -11.78 -7.12
C ASP A 68 10.62 -12.40 -8.52
N PRO A 69 11.78 -12.19 -9.17
CA PRO A 69 12.00 -12.62 -10.54
C PRO A 69 12.05 -14.14 -10.70
N ASP A 70 12.42 -14.88 -9.65
CA ASP A 70 12.57 -16.32 -9.69
C ASP A 70 11.25 -17.05 -9.42
N SER A 71 10.52 -16.63 -8.38
CA SER A 71 9.27 -17.27 -7.97
C SER A 71 8.01 -16.66 -8.59
N GLY A 72 8.11 -15.45 -9.15
CA GLY A 72 6.96 -14.68 -9.66
C GLY A 72 5.98 -14.23 -8.57
N LYS A 73 6.34 -14.36 -7.29
CA LYS A 73 5.50 -13.95 -6.15
C LYS A 73 5.73 -12.49 -5.79
N ILE A 74 4.71 -11.86 -5.22
CA ILE A 74 4.87 -10.55 -4.59
C ILE A 74 5.58 -10.74 -3.25
N ILE A 75 6.70 -10.05 -3.06
CA ILE A 75 7.51 -10.08 -1.84
C ILE A 75 7.73 -8.68 -1.29
N SER A 76 8.00 -8.58 0.01
CA SER A 76 8.42 -7.32 0.62
C SER A 76 9.83 -6.95 0.15
N THR A 77 10.03 -5.69 -0.22
CA THR A 77 11.34 -5.16 -0.55
C THR A 77 12.20 -5.12 0.72
N LYS A 78 13.40 -5.71 0.65
CA LYS A 78 14.31 -5.82 1.79
C LYS A 78 14.64 -4.44 2.36
N GLY A 79 14.48 -4.29 3.68
CA GLY A 79 14.74 -3.03 4.38
C GLY A 79 13.66 -1.96 4.20
N SER A 80 12.55 -2.28 3.53
CA SER A 80 11.39 -1.39 3.43
C SER A 80 10.35 -1.71 4.49
N GLY A 81 9.52 -0.72 4.82
CA GLY A 81 8.36 -0.91 5.68
C GLY A 81 8.70 -1.01 7.17
N GLY A 82 7.77 -1.58 7.92
CA GLY A 82 7.85 -1.74 9.37
C GLY A 82 6.55 -1.39 10.06
N VAL A 83 6.58 -1.45 11.38
CA VAL A 83 5.53 -0.97 12.28
C VAL A 83 6.06 0.22 13.07
N SER A 84 5.18 1.09 13.57
CA SER A 84 5.58 2.11 14.54
C SER A 84 6.36 1.44 15.70
N PRO A 85 7.48 2.02 16.17
CA PRO A 85 8.27 1.44 17.25
C PRO A 85 7.46 1.27 18.53
N LEU A 86 7.69 0.17 19.26
CA LEU A 86 7.01 -0.10 20.53
C LEU A 86 7.37 0.91 21.63
N ASP A 87 8.56 1.49 21.55
CA ASP A 87 9.10 2.52 22.44
C ASP A 87 8.99 3.93 21.83
N ALA A 88 8.11 4.11 20.83
CA ALA A 88 7.87 5.41 20.22
C ALA A 88 7.44 6.46 21.25
N SER A 89 7.96 7.68 21.10
CA SER A 89 7.61 8.79 21.97
C SER A 89 6.13 9.17 21.80
N HIS A 90 5.54 9.80 22.81
CA HIS A 90 4.18 10.33 22.71
C HIS A 90 4.02 11.30 21.52
N GLN A 91 5.05 12.10 21.23
CA GLN A 91 5.04 13.01 20.08
C GLN A 91 4.98 12.25 18.76
N PHE A 92 5.70 11.13 18.63
CA PHE A 92 5.64 10.28 17.44
C PHE A 92 4.23 9.72 17.23
N ASN A 93 3.64 9.11 18.26
CA ASN A 93 2.30 8.54 18.17
C ASN A 93 1.23 9.62 17.90
N ARG A 94 1.41 10.84 18.41
CA ARG A 94 0.53 11.97 18.07
C ARG A 94 0.64 12.37 16.60
N LEU A 95 1.85 12.39 16.04
CA LEU A 95 2.06 12.64 14.62
C LEU A 95 1.43 11.54 13.76
N GLU A 96 1.55 10.27 14.14
CA GLU A 96 0.87 9.15 13.47
C GLU A 96 -0.66 9.34 13.41
N ALA A 97 -1.28 9.84 14.50
CA ALA A 97 -2.72 10.15 14.50
C ALA A 97 -3.09 11.26 13.51
N LEU A 98 -2.25 12.32 13.42
CA LEU A 98 -2.45 13.41 12.47
C LEU A 98 -2.22 12.96 11.02
N TYR A 99 -1.19 12.13 10.78
CA TYR A 99 -0.93 11.57 9.46
C TYR A 99 -2.04 10.63 9.00
N GLN A 100 -2.67 9.89 9.91
CA GLN A 100 -3.84 9.08 9.58
C GLN A 100 -5.00 9.92 9.04
N GLU A 101 -5.32 11.04 9.69
CA GLU A 101 -6.38 11.96 9.24
C GLU A 101 -6.08 12.51 7.85
N ALA A 102 -4.88 13.07 7.67
CA ALA A 102 -4.43 13.58 6.39
C ALA A 102 -4.40 12.49 5.31
N TRP A 103 -3.99 11.27 5.67
CA TRP A 103 -4.00 10.14 4.76
C TRP A 103 -5.42 9.80 4.30
N MET A 104 -6.41 9.81 5.20
CA MET A 104 -7.79 9.49 4.83
C MET A 104 -8.35 10.49 3.81
N GLU A 105 -8.13 11.79 4.02
CA GLU A 105 -8.57 12.83 3.08
C GLU A 105 -7.92 12.67 1.69
N ASN A 106 -6.59 12.51 1.66
CA ASN A 106 -5.84 12.36 0.43
C ASN A 106 -6.17 11.03 -0.29
N PHE A 107 -6.37 9.95 0.47
CA PHE A 107 -6.65 8.63 -0.08
C PHE A 107 -8.03 8.57 -0.75
N VAL A 108 -9.02 9.23 -0.15
CA VAL A 108 -10.36 9.36 -0.75
C VAL A 108 -10.29 10.21 -2.02
N ALA A 109 -9.60 11.35 -1.98
CA ALA A 109 -9.44 12.21 -3.16
C ALA A 109 -8.71 11.48 -4.31
N ASP A 110 -7.63 10.75 -4.02
CA ASP A 110 -6.89 9.98 -5.02
C ASP A 110 -7.72 8.84 -5.64
N SER A 111 -8.63 8.24 -4.87
CA SER A 111 -9.41 7.10 -5.35
C SER A 111 -10.69 7.51 -6.08
N PHE A 112 -11.27 8.67 -5.76
CA PHE A 112 -12.63 9.06 -6.18
C PHE A 112 -12.79 10.50 -6.67
N GLY A 113 -11.77 11.36 -6.53
CA GLY A 113 -11.77 12.75 -7.01
C GLY A 113 -11.38 12.87 -8.47
#